data_AF-A0A2U9S2W7-F1
#
_entry.id   AF-A0A2U9S2W7-F1
#
_cell.length_a   1.000
_cell.length_b   1.000
_cell.length_c   1.000
_cell.angle_alpha   90.00
_cell.angle_beta   90.00
_cell.angle_gamma   90.00
#
_symmetry.space_group_name_H-M   'P 1'
#
loop_
_entity.id
_entity.type
_entity.pdbx_description
1 polymer ?
#
loop_
_entity_poly.entity_id
_entity_poly.type
_entity_poly.pdbx_seq_one_letter_code
_entity_poly.pdbx_strand_id
1 'polypeptide(L)'
;MTTADNAGARLHIVVPYRDRESHLRQFVPWVSAYFDRLVPRIDYRVTIVEQEAGLPFNRGALMNAGFLLGEERSGYTCLHDIDYLPVDADYSSADCPTPILWYGAEQRPVAPGRSDRTVTTNLESTMGGVLLMPNTVMRQVDGYSNVFWGWGYEDFDFSLRIRARRIPTGRRKGRFQPLDHDNDGFTPDATPSPISLVNRRLFQTLWSGGKIPAGDGLSTLSFDVLDRRPCDGGGAAGAQGRWEIVRVRFNHNPRPDQEAAVAAHRDSRNG
;
A
#
# COMPACT_ATOMS: atom_id res chain seq x y z
N MET A 1 -22.23 -24.45 9.94
CA MET A 1 -23.29 -23.53 9.49
C MET A 1 -23.08 -22.25 10.28
N THR A 2 -22.53 -21.18 9.72
CA THR A 2 -23.09 -20.37 8.63
C THR A 2 -22.02 -19.92 7.64
N THR A 3 -22.20 -20.28 6.37
CA THR A 3 -21.67 -19.56 5.22
C THR A 3 -22.37 -18.21 5.18
N ALA A 4 -21.68 -17.14 5.58
CA ALA A 4 -22.16 -15.80 5.26
C ALA A 4 -21.88 -15.60 3.77
N ASP A 5 -22.94 -15.67 2.97
CA ASP A 5 -22.93 -15.19 1.59
C ASP A 5 -22.44 -13.74 1.57
N ASN A 6 -21.18 -13.53 1.20
CA ASN A 6 -20.59 -12.20 0.99
C ASN A 6 -20.94 -11.61 -0.38
N ALA A 7 -22.00 -12.12 -1.03
CA ALA A 7 -22.59 -11.54 -2.22
C ALA A 7 -23.26 -10.21 -1.86
N GLY A 8 -22.46 -9.13 -1.77
CA GLY A 8 -22.96 -7.78 -1.45
C GLY A 8 -22.03 -6.89 -0.62
N ALA A 9 -20.83 -7.35 -0.24
CA ALA A 9 -19.88 -6.51 0.49
C ALA A 9 -19.23 -5.47 -0.43
N ARG A 10 -19.33 -4.18 -0.08
CA ARG A 10 -18.63 -3.10 -0.79
C ARG A 10 -17.12 -3.19 -0.54
N LEU A 11 -16.33 -3.14 -1.61
CA LEU A 11 -14.87 -3.06 -1.59
C LEU A 11 -14.39 -1.62 -1.30
N HIS A 12 -13.42 -1.46 -0.41
CA HIS A 12 -12.67 -0.21 -0.27
C HIS A 12 -11.23 -0.36 -0.71
N ILE A 13 -10.86 0.31 -1.80
CA ILE A 13 -9.49 0.37 -2.28
C ILE A 13 -8.79 1.57 -1.61
N VAL A 14 -7.70 1.30 -0.91
CA VAL A 14 -6.86 2.30 -0.24
C VAL A 14 -5.55 2.41 -1.01
N VAL A 15 -5.20 3.63 -1.42
CA VAL A 15 -4.01 3.89 -2.23
C VAL A 15 -3.16 4.97 -1.55
N PRO A 16 -1.95 4.64 -1.05
CA PRO A 16 -1.05 5.63 -0.46
C PRO A 16 -0.43 6.47 -1.58
N TYR A 17 -0.38 7.78 -1.41
CA TYR A 17 -0.03 8.69 -2.49
C TYR A 17 0.76 9.90 -2.02
N ARG A 18 1.75 10.31 -2.83
CA ARG A 18 2.39 11.64 -2.81
C ARG A 18 3.23 11.81 -4.07
N ASP A 19 3.13 12.97 -4.73
CA ASP A 19 3.99 13.38 -5.86
C ASP A 19 4.06 12.35 -7.03
N ARG A 20 2.93 11.71 -7.35
CA ARG A 20 2.81 10.68 -8.41
C ARG A 20 1.74 11.02 -9.45
N GLU A 21 1.62 12.30 -9.82
CA GLU A 21 0.57 12.81 -10.71
C GLU A 21 0.48 12.07 -12.06
N SER A 22 1.62 11.72 -12.67
CA SER A 22 1.64 10.95 -13.93
C SER A 22 1.10 9.52 -13.78
N HIS A 23 1.30 8.90 -12.62
CA HIS A 23 0.73 7.60 -12.30
C HIS A 23 -0.76 7.72 -11.99
N LEU A 24 -1.16 8.72 -11.20
CA LEU A 24 -2.56 8.96 -10.85
C LEU A 24 -3.44 9.14 -12.09
N ARG A 25 -2.97 9.91 -13.08
CA ARG A 25 -3.66 10.12 -14.37
C ARG A 25 -3.86 8.85 -15.19
N GLN A 26 -3.01 7.84 -14.99
CA GLN A 26 -3.17 6.53 -15.63
C GLN A 26 -4.04 5.60 -14.77
N PHE A 27 -3.81 5.60 -13.45
CA PHE A 27 -4.46 4.72 -12.49
C PHE A 27 -5.97 4.90 -12.45
N VAL A 28 -6.44 6.13 -12.27
CA VAL A 28 -7.88 6.43 -12.11
C VAL A 28 -8.72 5.93 -13.29
N PRO A 29 -8.44 6.32 -14.56
CA PRO A 29 -9.24 5.82 -15.68
C PRO A 29 -9.05 4.32 -15.92
N TRP A 30 -7.85 3.77 -15.69
CA TRP A 30 -7.59 2.34 -15.90
C TRP A 30 -8.38 1.47 -14.94
N VAL A 31 -8.32 1.75 -13.65
CA VAL A 31 -9.04 1.01 -12.62
C VAL A 31 -10.55 1.22 -12.77
N SER A 32 -11.00 2.43 -13.10
CA SER A 32 -12.43 2.68 -13.38
C SER A 32 -12.93 1.79 -14.52
N ALA A 33 -12.23 1.78 -15.66
CA ALA A 33 -12.56 0.92 -16.79
C ALA A 33 -12.47 -0.57 -16.46
N TYR A 34 -11.51 -0.97 -15.63
CA TYR A 34 -11.36 -2.34 -15.15
C TYR A 34 -12.59 -2.81 -14.36
N PHE A 35 -13.06 -2.01 -13.40
CA PHE A 35 -14.23 -2.38 -12.59
C PHE A 35 -15.55 -2.28 -13.37
N ASP A 36 -15.67 -1.35 -14.30
CA ASP A 36 -16.90 -1.17 -15.10
C ASP A 36 -17.20 -2.35 -16.03
N ARG A 37 -16.16 -3.12 -16.43
CA ARG A 37 -16.30 -4.32 -17.25
C ARG A 37 -16.45 -5.62 -16.46
N LEU A 38 -16.39 -5.60 -15.13
CA LEU A 38 -16.49 -6.82 -14.33
C LEU A 38 -17.89 -7.43 -14.39
N VAL A 39 -17.93 -8.75 -14.52
CA VAL A 39 -19.14 -9.56 -14.45
C VAL A 39 -18.85 -10.76 -13.52
N PRO A 40 -19.50 -10.86 -12.35
CA PRO A 40 -20.44 -9.89 -11.77
C PRO A 40 -19.78 -8.56 -11.41
N ARG A 41 -20.58 -7.48 -11.34
CA ARG A 41 -20.10 -6.17 -10.88
C ARG A 41 -19.71 -6.24 -9.40
N ILE A 42 -18.63 -5.54 -9.04
CA ILE A 42 -18.23 -5.32 -7.64
C ILE A 42 -18.59 -3.87 -7.28
N ASP A 43 -19.34 -3.67 -6.19
CA ASP A 43 -19.51 -2.33 -5.61
C ASP A 43 -18.21 -1.93 -4.91
N TYR A 44 -17.63 -0.79 -5.31
CA TYR A 44 -16.32 -0.35 -4.83
C TYR A 44 -16.26 1.16 -4.64
N ARG A 45 -15.33 1.57 -3.78
CA ARG A 45 -14.88 2.95 -3.63
C ARG A 45 -13.37 2.99 -3.52
N VAL A 46 -12.78 4.13 -3.87
CA VAL A 46 -11.34 4.35 -3.81
C VAL A 46 -11.04 5.59 -2.99
N THR A 47 -10.13 5.44 -2.03
CA THR A 47 -9.55 6.56 -1.28
C THR A 47 -8.07 6.63 -1.58
N ILE A 48 -7.68 7.65 -2.33
CA ILE A 48 -6.28 8.03 -2.51
C ILE A 48 -5.89 8.83 -1.26
N VAL A 49 -4.99 8.30 -0.44
CA VAL A 49 -4.54 8.94 0.81
C VAL A 49 -3.26 9.72 0.51
N GLU A 50 -3.40 11.03 0.40
CA GLU A 50 -2.30 11.93 0.05
C GLU A 50 -1.56 12.40 1.30
N GLN A 51 -0.29 12.08 1.44
CA GLN A 51 0.51 12.57 2.56
C GLN A 51 0.90 14.03 2.36
N GLU A 52 0.77 14.84 3.42
CA GLU A 52 1.39 16.17 3.44
C GLU A 52 2.90 16.11 3.13
N ALA A 53 3.39 17.14 2.44
CA ALA A 53 4.81 17.32 2.17
C ALA A 53 5.61 17.61 3.45
N GLY A 54 6.93 17.53 3.35
CA GLY A 54 7.86 17.86 4.45
C GLY A 54 8.48 16.62 5.11
N LEU A 55 7.68 15.62 5.46
CA LEU A 55 8.19 14.38 6.08
C LEU A 55 8.54 13.31 5.02
N PRO A 56 9.41 12.33 5.33
CA PRO A 56 9.55 11.12 4.50
C PRO A 56 8.19 10.43 4.24
N PHE A 57 8.09 9.64 3.18
CA PHE A 57 6.82 8.98 2.85
C PHE A 57 6.59 7.82 3.84
N ASN A 58 5.38 7.68 4.39
CA ASN A 58 5.04 6.61 5.32
C ASN A 58 3.90 5.77 4.75
N ARG A 59 4.27 4.76 3.96
CA ARG A 59 3.32 3.91 3.25
C ARG A 59 2.39 3.16 4.20
N GLY A 60 2.94 2.58 5.27
CA GLY A 60 2.16 1.84 6.28
C GLY A 60 1.14 2.72 7.00
N ALA A 61 1.54 3.90 7.47
CA ALA A 61 0.62 4.83 8.13
C ALA A 61 -0.48 5.34 7.18
N LEU A 62 -0.19 5.52 5.89
CA LEU A 62 -1.20 5.92 4.89
C LEU A 62 -2.20 4.80 4.61
N MET A 63 -1.74 3.55 4.54
CA MET A 63 -2.62 2.38 4.45
C MET A 63 -3.55 2.29 5.66
N ASN A 64 -3.02 2.50 6.86
CA ASN A 64 -3.79 2.55 8.10
C ASN A 64 -4.83 3.70 8.10
N ALA A 65 -4.41 4.93 7.74
CA ALA A 65 -5.30 6.09 7.67
C ALA A 65 -6.43 5.85 6.67
N GLY A 66 -6.10 5.33 5.48
CA GLY A 66 -7.08 4.99 4.45
C GLY A 66 -8.08 3.95 4.94
N PHE A 67 -7.62 2.89 5.59
CA PHE A 67 -8.51 1.88 6.20
C PHE A 67 -9.51 2.53 7.18
N LEU A 68 -9.03 3.34 8.13
CA LEU A 68 -9.88 4.03 9.11
C LEU A 68 -10.90 4.99 8.47
N LEU A 69 -10.57 5.59 7.32
CA LEU A 69 -11.46 6.52 6.60
C LEU A 69 -12.64 5.83 5.91
N GLY A 70 -12.64 4.49 5.78
CA GLY A 70 -13.67 3.80 5.02
C GLY A 70 -14.13 2.43 5.51
N GLU A 71 -13.52 1.84 6.53
CA GLU A 71 -13.92 0.52 7.06
C GLU A 71 -15.40 0.44 7.47
N GLU A 72 -15.98 1.52 8.00
CA GLU A 72 -17.40 1.54 8.42
C GLU A 72 -18.39 1.46 7.23
N ARG A 73 -17.88 1.71 6.02
CA ARG A 73 -18.66 1.77 4.78
C ARG A 73 -18.25 0.66 3.80
N SER A 74 -17.48 -0.32 4.24
CA SER A 74 -16.98 -1.42 3.40
C SER A 74 -17.03 -2.76 4.14
N GLY A 75 -17.17 -3.85 3.40
CA GLY A 75 -17.06 -5.19 3.99
C GLY A 75 -15.63 -5.72 4.01
N TYR A 76 -14.78 -5.21 3.11
CA TYR A 76 -13.37 -5.59 3.00
C TYR A 76 -12.55 -4.48 2.33
N THR A 77 -11.24 -4.52 2.54
CA THR A 77 -10.29 -3.53 2.04
C THR A 77 -9.31 -4.16 1.05
N CYS A 78 -8.97 -3.42 0.00
CA CYS A 78 -7.81 -3.70 -0.84
C CYS A 78 -6.76 -2.63 -0.58
N LEU A 79 -5.59 -3.04 -0.10
CA LEU A 79 -4.41 -2.21 0.05
C LEU A 79 -3.67 -2.23 -1.29
N HIS A 80 -3.55 -1.10 -1.96
CA HIS A 80 -3.20 -1.06 -3.38
C HIS A 80 -2.19 0.04 -3.70
N ASP A 81 -1.04 -0.30 -4.27
CA ASP A 81 -0.06 0.68 -4.71
C ASP A 81 -0.49 1.35 -6.04
N ILE A 82 -0.21 2.64 -6.20
CA ILE A 82 -0.68 3.47 -7.33
C ILE A 82 -0.12 3.03 -8.70
N ASP A 83 0.94 2.22 -8.69
CA ASP A 83 1.73 1.86 -9.86
C ASP A 83 1.44 0.47 -10.41
N TYR A 84 0.40 -0.23 -9.92
CA TYR A 84 -0.05 -1.50 -10.49
C TYR A 84 -1.43 -1.37 -11.14
N LEU A 85 -1.49 -1.46 -12.46
CA LEU A 85 -2.75 -1.34 -13.19
C LEU A 85 -3.36 -2.73 -13.44
N PRO A 86 -4.59 -3.04 -12.95
CA PRO A 86 -5.14 -4.39 -13.07
C PRO A 86 -5.44 -4.75 -14.54
N VAL A 87 -4.94 -5.91 -14.98
CA VAL A 87 -5.23 -6.47 -16.31
C VAL A 87 -6.22 -7.63 -16.18
N ASP A 88 -5.96 -8.53 -15.24
CA ASP A 88 -6.79 -9.69 -14.94
C ASP A 88 -6.55 -10.13 -13.49
N ALA A 89 -7.40 -9.70 -12.56
CA ALA A 89 -7.25 -9.94 -11.13
C ALA A 89 -8.60 -10.08 -10.42
N ASP A 90 -8.72 -11.08 -9.55
CA ASP A 90 -9.94 -11.31 -8.80
C ASP A 90 -9.96 -10.48 -7.51
N TYR A 91 -10.75 -9.41 -7.53
CA TYR A 91 -11.01 -8.48 -6.42
C TYR A 91 -12.19 -8.88 -5.53
N SER A 92 -12.82 -10.04 -5.75
CA SER A 92 -13.91 -10.51 -4.87
C SER A 92 -13.45 -10.59 -3.41
N SER A 93 -14.37 -10.53 -2.45
CA SER A 93 -14.01 -10.67 -1.04
C SER A 93 -13.20 -11.93 -0.78
N ALA A 94 -12.26 -11.86 0.15
CA ALA A 94 -11.49 -13.01 0.64
C ALA A 94 -11.65 -13.09 2.16
N ASP A 95 -11.71 -14.30 2.70
CA ASP A 95 -11.88 -14.54 4.14
C ASP A 95 -10.55 -14.45 4.93
N CYS A 96 -9.44 -14.25 4.22
CA CYS A 96 -8.10 -14.13 4.78
C CYS A 96 -7.25 -13.14 3.97
N PRO A 97 -6.15 -12.61 4.53
CA PRO A 97 -5.18 -11.82 3.78
C PRO A 97 -4.77 -12.54 2.50
N THR A 98 -5.04 -11.91 1.36
CA THR A 98 -4.89 -12.53 0.05
C THR A 98 -4.21 -11.54 -0.90
N PRO A 99 -2.89 -11.63 -1.07
CA PRO A 99 -2.20 -10.94 -2.15
C PRO A 99 -2.75 -11.38 -3.50
N ILE A 100 -2.97 -10.40 -4.37
CA ILE A 100 -3.52 -10.62 -5.71
C ILE A 100 -2.57 -10.21 -6.83
N LEU A 101 -1.47 -9.51 -6.51
CA LEU A 101 -0.40 -9.16 -7.44
C LEU A 101 0.53 -10.36 -7.66
N TRP A 102 0.54 -10.91 -8.87
CA TRP A 102 1.37 -12.07 -9.21
C TRP A 102 2.12 -11.95 -10.53
N TYR A 103 1.54 -11.35 -11.55
CA TYR A 103 2.23 -11.09 -12.81
C TYR A 103 2.38 -9.58 -13.02
N GLY A 104 3.58 -9.14 -13.37
CA GLY A 104 3.95 -7.72 -13.57
C GLY A 104 4.83 -7.13 -12.47
N ALA A 105 5.17 -7.89 -11.42
CA ALA A 105 5.91 -7.40 -10.26
C ALA A 105 7.17 -8.22 -9.92
N GLU A 106 7.38 -9.33 -10.61
CA GLU A 106 8.45 -10.30 -10.38
C GLU A 106 9.82 -9.64 -10.46
N GLN A 107 9.98 -8.73 -11.43
CA GLN A 107 11.22 -8.04 -11.71
C GLN A 107 10.90 -6.59 -12.08
N ARG A 108 11.39 -5.63 -11.29
CA ARG A 108 11.14 -4.20 -11.48
C ARG A 108 12.45 -3.44 -11.62
N PRO A 109 12.54 -2.42 -12.50
CA PRO A 109 13.73 -1.59 -12.63
C PRO A 109 14.02 -0.84 -11.33
N VAL A 110 15.29 -0.65 -10.98
CA VAL A 110 15.67 0.14 -9.79
C VAL A 110 15.62 1.64 -10.06
N ALA A 111 16.06 2.06 -11.23
CA ALA A 111 16.12 3.46 -11.66
C ALA A 111 15.92 3.53 -13.18
N PRO A 112 14.67 3.49 -13.66
CA PRO A 112 14.34 3.55 -15.09
C PRO A 112 15.07 4.70 -15.79
N GLY A 113 15.75 4.39 -16.90
CA GLY A 113 16.51 5.37 -17.68
C GLY A 113 17.88 5.76 -17.09
N ARG A 114 18.24 5.28 -15.90
CA ARG A 114 19.57 5.52 -15.27
C ARG A 114 20.32 4.24 -14.92
N SER A 115 19.62 3.11 -14.82
CA SER A 115 20.21 1.81 -14.52
C SER A 115 19.49 0.72 -15.30
N ASP A 116 20.25 -0.28 -15.76
CA ASP A 116 19.75 -1.53 -16.33
C ASP A 116 19.43 -2.59 -15.26
N ARG A 117 19.70 -2.27 -13.99
CA ARG A 117 19.49 -3.19 -12.87
C ARG A 117 18.02 -3.28 -12.50
N THR A 118 17.69 -4.45 -11.98
CA THR A 118 16.34 -4.79 -11.54
C THR A 118 16.38 -5.42 -10.16
N VAL A 119 15.27 -5.32 -9.44
CA VAL A 119 15.04 -6.01 -8.18
C VAL A 119 14.00 -7.09 -8.42
N THR A 120 14.32 -8.29 -7.94
CA THR A 120 13.42 -9.44 -7.98
C THR A 120 12.62 -9.51 -6.69
N THR A 121 11.30 -9.62 -6.81
CA THR A 121 10.39 -9.83 -5.68
C THR A 121 9.94 -11.28 -5.65
N ASN A 122 10.07 -11.95 -4.50
CA ASN A 122 9.45 -13.26 -4.32
C ASN A 122 7.95 -13.10 -4.06
N LEU A 123 7.16 -13.27 -5.12
CA LEU A 123 5.71 -13.09 -5.06
C LEU A 123 4.98 -14.20 -4.28
N GLU A 124 5.64 -15.32 -3.97
CA GLU A 124 5.06 -16.35 -3.11
C GLU A 124 4.99 -15.92 -1.64
N SER A 125 5.92 -15.05 -1.21
CA SER A 125 6.06 -14.65 0.19
C SER A 125 5.72 -13.18 0.47
N THR A 126 5.76 -12.30 -0.52
CA THR A 126 5.47 -10.86 -0.32
C THR A 126 4.00 -10.57 0.01
N MET A 127 3.73 -9.58 0.86
CA MET A 127 2.39 -9.02 1.09
C MET A 127 2.25 -7.60 0.49
N GLY A 128 3.26 -7.12 -0.24
CA GLY A 128 3.27 -5.79 -0.85
C GLY A 128 2.54 -5.70 -2.18
N GLY A 129 2.43 -4.48 -2.73
CA GLY A 129 1.80 -4.22 -4.02
C GLY A 129 0.28 -4.13 -3.95
N VAL A 130 -0.41 -5.28 -4.03
CA VAL A 130 -1.88 -5.35 -4.02
C VAL A 130 -2.38 -6.52 -3.17
N LEU A 131 -3.08 -6.20 -2.09
CA LEU A 131 -3.48 -7.13 -1.04
C LEU A 131 -4.94 -6.94 -0.62
N LEU A 132 -5.75 -7.99 -0.73
CA LEU A 132 -7.08 -8.05 -0.16
C LEU A 132 -7.01 -8.41 1.33
N MET A 133 -7.72 -7.64 2.15
CA MET A 133 -7.77 -7.78 3.59
C MET A 133 -9.22 -7.79 4.09
N PRO A 134 -9.63 -8.82 4.86
CA PRO A 134 -10.80 -8.69 5.72
C PRO A 134 -10.60 -7.55 6.73
N ASN A 135 -11.61 -6.71 6.92
CA ASN A 135 -11.53 -5.58 7.87
C ASN A 135 -11.27 -6.06 9.31
N THR A 136 -11.85 -7.20 9.67
CA THR A 136 -11.61 -7.87 10.97
C THR A 136 -10.15 -8.25 11.16
N VAL A 137 -9.48 -8.71 10.11
CA VAL A 137 -8.07 -9.08 10.16
C VAL A 137 -7.17 -7.84 10.26
N MET A 138 -7.47 -6.75 9.54
CA MET A 138 -6.75 -5.48 9.71
C MET A 138 -6.75 -5.03 11.17
N ARG A 139 -7.92 -5.07 11.84
CA ARG A 139 -8.03 -4.77 13.27
C ARG A 139 -7.29 -5.79 14.15
N GLN A 140 -7.37 -7.09 13.86
CA GLN A 140 -6.73 -8.15 14.65
C GLN A 140 -5.19 -8.06 14.69
N VAL A 141 -4.57 -7.62 13.59
CA VAL A 141 -3.12 -7.43 13.49
C VAL A 141 -2.66 -6.01 13.88
N ASP A 142 -3.61 -5.15 14.26
CA ASP A 142 -3.39 -3.72 14.51
C ASP A 142 -2.77 -2.99 13.31
N GLY A 143 -3.16 -3.39 12.09
CA GLY A 143 -2.68 -2.83 10.82
C GLY A 143 -1.16 -2.82 10.64
N TYR A 144 -0.68 -1.89 9.83
CA TYR A 144 0.75 -1.66 9.59
C TYR A 144 1.39 -0.97 10.78
N SER A 145 2.70 -1.15 10.94
CA SER A 145 3.51 -0.25 11.75
C SER A 145 3.49 1.18 11.19
N ASN A 146 3.43 2.17 12.08
CA ASN A 146 3.50 3.59 11.74
C ASN A 146 4.94 4.12 11.76
N VAL A 147 5.95 3.33 12.13
CA VAL A 147 7.32 3.83 12.36
C VAL A 147 8.26 3.67 11.16
N PHE A 148 7.82 3.02 10.08
CA PHE A 148 8.59 2.88 8.85
C PHE A 148 8.41 4.10 7.95
N TRP A 149 9.25 5.11 8.20
CA TRP A 149 9.37 6.28 7.37
C TRP A 149 10.41 6.04 6.25
N GLY A 150 10.07 6.44 5.03
CA GLY A 150 10.85 6.12 3.84
C GLY A 150 10.69 4.66 3.39
N TRP A 151 11.53 4.23 2.44
CA TRP A 151 11.35 2.92 1.79
C TRP A 151 11.79 1.74 2.67
N GLY A 152 10.96 0.69 2.67
CA GLY A 152 11.32 -0.67 3.08
C GLY A 152 10.91 -1.07 4.50
N TYR A 153 10.72 -2.39 4.64
CA TYR A 153 10.43 -3.14 5.88
C TYR A 153 9.03 -3.01 6.46
N GLU A 154 8.18 -2.10 5.99
CA GLU A 154 6.79 -1.99 6.42
C GLU A 154 5.96 -3.20 5.98
N ASP A 155 6.16 -3.71 4.75
CA ASP A 155 5.48 -4.92 4.27
C ASP A 155 5.96 -6.18 5.00
N PHE A 156 7.25 -6.23 5.37
CA PHE A 156 7.82 -7.33 6.13
C PHE A 156 7.30 -7.36 7.57
N ASP A 157 7.22 -6.19 8.22
CA ASP A 157 6.58 -6.04 9.53
C ASP A 157 5.13 -6.49 9.49
N PHE A 158 4.34 -5.98 8.55
CA PHE A 158 2.94 -6.34 8.40
C PHE A 158 2.74 -7.85 8.17
N SER A 159 3.58 -8.46 7.32
CA SER A 159 3.59 -9.91 7.09
C SER A 159 3.88 -10.70 8.38
N LEU A 160 4.83 -10.22 9.21
CA LEU A 160 5.13 -10.87 10.48
C LEU A 160 4.02 -10.71 11.51
N ARG A 161 3.29 -9.57 11.54
CA ARG A 161 2.11 -9.39 12.39
C ARG A 161 1.03 -10.44 12.08
N ILE A 162 0.73 -10.64 10.81
CA ILE A 162 -0.21 -11.68 10.33
C ILE A 162 0.27 -13.07 10.79
N ARG A 163 1.54 -13.40 10.53
CA ARG A 163 2.11 -14.70 10.88
C ARG A 163 2.12 -14.96 12.40
N ALA A 164 2.47 -13.95 13.20
CA ALA A 164 2.53 -14.06 14.66
C ALA A 164 1.14 -14.34 15.28
N ARG A 165 0.06 -13.90 14.63
CA ARG A 165 -1.32 -14.22 15.00
C ARG A 165 -1.81 -15.58 14.47
N ARG A 166 -0.98 -16.31 13.72
CA ARG A 166 -1.32 -17.59 13.06
C ARG A 166 -2.54 -17.48 12.13
N ILE A 167 -2.68 -16.34 11.49
CA ILE A 167 -3.76 -16.09 10.53
C ILE A 167 -3.39 -16.75 9.20
N PRO A 168 -4.26 -17.59 8.61
CA PRO A 168 -3.99 -18.19 7.31
C PRO A 168 -3.94 -17.10 6.23
N THR A 169 -3.23 -17.37 5.13
CA THR A 169 -3.10 -16.44 4.01
C THR A 169 -3.46 -17.14 2.71
N GLY A 170 -4.21 -16.46 1.85
CA GLY A 170 -4.51 -16.91 0.50
C GLY A 170 -3.54 -16.34 -0.53
N ARG A 171 -3.71 -16.74 -1.79
CA ARG A 171 -3.07 -16.12 -2.96
C ARG A 171 -4.01 -16.17 -4.14
N ARG A 172 -4.09 -15.10 -4.92
CA ARG A 172 -4.69 -15.10 -6.26
C ARG A 172 -3.65 -14.62 -7.26
N LYS A 173 -3.57 -15.29 -8.41
CA LYS A 173 -2.53 -15.02 -9.41
C LYS A 173 -2.95 -13.95 -10.40
N GLY A 174 -3.24 -12.74 -9.90
CA GLY A 174 -3.66 -11.62 -10.72
C GLY A 174 -2.52 -11.04 -11.56
N ARG A 175 -2.86 -10.59 -12.77
CA ARG A 175 -1.97 -9.91 -13.71
C ARG A 175 -2.19 -8.40 -13.66
N PHE A 176 -1.09 -7.67 -13.56
CA PHE A 176 -1.04 -6.23 -13.51
C PHE A 176 -0.04 -5.70 -14.53
N GLN A 177 -0.33 -4.55 -15.10
CA GLN A 177 0.61 -3.74 -15.86
C GLN A 177 1.27 -2.78 -14.87
N PRO A 178 2.57 -2.93 -14.57
CA PRO A 178 3.22 -2.03 -13.64
C PRO A 178 3.59 -0.71 -14.33
N LEU A 179 3.67 0.36 -13.54
CA LEU A 179 4.17 1.67 -13.93
C LEU A 179 5.55 1.86 -13.32
N ASP A 180 6.52 2.21 -14.17
CA ASP A 180 7.90 2.35 -13.74
C ASP A 180 8.11 3.58 -12.84
N HIS A 181 8.98 3.40 -11.85
CA HIS A 181 9.44 4.45 -10.95
C HIS A 181 10.81 4.13 -10.37
N ASP A 182 11.47 5.16 -9.82
CA ASP A 182 12.64 4.96 -8.96
C ASP A 182 12.27 4.17 -7.71
N ASN A 183 12.98 3.07 -7.49
CA ASN A 183 12.86 2.28 -6.28
C ASN A 183 13.80 2.84 -5.20
N ASP A 184 13.26 3.67 -4.30
CA ASP A 184 14.05 4.32 -3.23
C ASP A 184 14.55 3.34 -2.16
N GLY A 185 14.18 2.06 -2.24
CA GLY A 185 14.77 0.98 -1.44
C GLY A 185 16.19 0.62 -1.87
N PHE A 186 16.63 1.05 -3.06
CA PHE A 186 17.90 0.69 -3.66
C PHE A 186 18.62 1.91 -4.27
N THR A 187 19.93 1.80 -4.41
CA THR A 187 20.74 2.66 -5.27
C THR A 187 20.64 2.21 -6.73
N PRO A 188 21.08 3.02 -7.72
CA PRO A 188 21.14 2.60 -9.12
C PRO A 188 21.94 1.30 -9.36
N ASP A 189 22.91 0.98 -8.49
CA ASP A 189 23.68 -0.27 -8.54
C ASP A 189 22.96 -1.49 -7.93
N ALA A 190 21.66 -1.36 -7.62
CA ALA A 190 20.84 -2.37 -6.95
C ALA A 190 21.35 -2.78 -5.56
N THR A 191 22.09 -1.90 -4.88
CA THR A 191 22.43 -2.09 -3.46
C THR A 191 21.40 -1.41 -2.57
N PRO A 192 21.14 -1.90 -1.33
CA PRO A 192 20.16 -1.25 -0.45
C PRO A 192 20.50 0.22 -0.19
N SER A 193 19.50 1.09 -0.30
CA SER A 193 19.67 2.52 -0.01
C SER A 193 19.94 2.78 1.48
N PRO A 194 20.51 3.94 1.86
CA PRO A 194 20.71 4.30 3.27
C PRO A 194 19.44 4.17 4.11
N ILE A 195 18.29 4.61 3.58
CA ILE A 195 17.02 4.53 4.30
C ILE A 195 16.54 3.09 4.47
N SER A 196 16.69 2.25 3.45
CA SER A 196 16.40 0.81 3.53
C SER A 196 17.25 0.13 4.61
N LEU A 197 18.53 0.50 4.74
CA LEU A 197 19.42 -0.01 5.79
C LEU A 197 19.02 0.45 7.20
N VAL A 198 18.56 1.70 7.36
CA VAL A 198 18.02 2.19 8.64
C VAL A 198 16.76 1.42 9.02
N ASN A 199 15.81 1.30 8.09
CA ASN A 199 14.57 0.57 8.32
C ASN A 199 14.79 -0.92 8.59
N ARG A 200 15.82 -1.54 7.98
CA ARG A 200 16.26 -2.90 8.31
C ARG A 200 16.62 -3.05 9.79
N ARG A 201 17.45 -2.14 10.32
CA ARG A 201 17.91 -2.19 11.72
C ARG A 201 16.75 -1.93 12.69
N LEU A 202 15.86 -1.00 12.34
CA LEU A 202 14.64 -0.74 13.10
C LEU A 202 13.79 -2.00 13.18
N PHE A 203 13.48 -2.63 12.04
CA PHE A 203 12.73 -3.87 11.97
C PHE A 203 13.35 -4.98 12.83
N GLN A 204 14.67 -5.20 12.71
CA GLN A 204 15.38 -6.20 13.51
C GLN A 204 15.29 -5.91 15.02
N THR A 205 15.33 -4.64 15.41
CA THR A 205 15.22 -4.23 16.82
C THR A 205 13.80 -4.49 17.34
N LEU A 206 12.78 -4.06 16.60
CA LEU A 206 11.36 -4.24 16.94
C LEU A 206 11.00 -5.71 17.12
N TRP A 207 11.52 -6.58 16.24
CA TRP A 207 11.22 -8.02 16.24
C TRP A 207 12.24 -8.88 16.99
N SER A 208 13.22 -8.26 17.68
CA SER A 208 14.27 -8.99 18.41
C SER A 208 13.73 -9.97 19.45
N GLY A 209 12.59 -9.65 20.06
CA GLY A 209 11.89 -10.50 21.03
C GLY A 209 10.92 -11.51 20.42
N GLY A 210 10.77 -11.57 19.10
CA GLY A 210 9.85 -12.48 18.41
C GLY A 210 8.36 -12.24 18.68
N LYS A 211 8.01 -11.04 19.17
CA LYS A 211 6.64 -10.63 19.49
C LYS A 211 6.26 -9.41 18.64
N ILE A 212 4.97 -9.27 18.37
CA ILE A 212 4.43 -8.07 17.72
C ILE A 212 4.81 -6.85 18.56
N PRO A 213 5.42 -5.81 17.97
CA PRO A 213 5.75 -4.58 18.68
C PRO A 213 4.51 -3.95 19.34
N ALA A 214 4.62 -3.60 20.62
CA ALA A 214 3.54 -2.97 21.36
C ALA A 214 3.51 -1.45 21.11
N GLY A 215 2.31 -0.84 21.14
CA GLY A 215 2.15 0.61 21.02
C GLY A 215 2.37 1.17 19.61
N ASP A 216 2.33 0.32 18.59
CA ASP A 216 2.56 0.71 17.20
C ASP A 216 1.59 -0.02 16.28
N GLY A 217 0.67 0.73 15.65
CA GLY A 217 -0.34 0.17 14.74
C GLY A 217 -1.51 1.11 14.49
N LEU A 218 -2.62 0.56 13.99
CA LEU A 218 -3.90 1.26 13.82
C LEU A 218 -4.36 1.94 15.12
N SER A 219 -4.20 1.25 16.25
CA SER A 219 -4.64 1.72 17.57
C SER A 219 -3.88 2.95 18.06
N THR A 220 -2.69 3.23 17.52
CA THR A 220 -1.85 4.37 17.92
C THR A 220 -1.66 5.39 16.80
N LEU A 221 -2.22 5.16 15.61
CA LEU A 221 -2.13 6.11 14.52
C LEU A 221 -2.92 7.38 14.85
N SER A 222 -2.24 8.54 14.76
CA SER A 222 -2.86 9.86 14.84
C SER A 222 -2.55 10.67 13.58
N PHE A 223 -3.59 11.24 12.99
CA PHE A 223 -3.51 12.09 11.81
C PHE A 223 -4.67 13.07 11.73
N ASP A 224 -4.44 14.20 11.07
CA ASP A 224 -5.47 15.18 10.73
C ASP A 224 -5.85 15.05 9.25
N VAL A 225 -7.14 15.14 8.94
CA VAL A 225 -7.61 15.31 7.55
C VAL A 225 -7.54 16.80 7.22
N LEU A 226 -6.72 17.16 6.24
CA LEU A 226 -6.53 18.55 5.82
C LEU A 226 -7.58 18.98 4.80
N ASP A 227 -7.83 18.14 3.80
CA ASP A 227 -8.85 18.37 2.78
C ASP A 227 -9.33 17.07 2.13
N ARG A 228 -10.46 17.16 1.43
CA ARG A 228 -11.02 16.11 0.60
C ARG A 228 -11.40 16.69 -0.75
N ARG A 229 -11.05 15.99 -1.83
CA ARG A 229 -11.42 16.38 -3.20
C ARG A 229 -11.82 15.17 -4.02
N PRO A 230 -12.82 15.28 -4.91
CA PRO A 230 -13.16 14.20 -5.83
C PRO A 230 -12.00 13.95 -6.81
N CYS A 231 -11.85 12.69 -7.23
CA CYS A 231 -10.84 12.29 -8.23
C CYS A 231 -11.45 11.33 -9.25
N ASP A 232 -12.65 11.65 -9.71
CA ASP A 232 -13.34 10.89 -10.75
C ASP A 232 -12.82 11.41 -12.09
N GLY A 233 -12.12 10.58 -12.87
CA GLY A 233 -11.40 10.96 -14.11
C GLY A 233 -12.25 11.45 -15.30
N GLY A 234 -13.25 12.31 -15.07
CA GLY A 234 -14.04 12.98 -16.10
C GLY A 234 -15.00 12.10 -16.91
N GLY A 235 -15.22 10.83 -16.54
CA GLY A 235 -15.99 9.86 -17.34
C GLY A 235 -17.22 9.28 -16.64
N ALA A 236 -18.36 9.37 -17.32
CA ALA A 236 -19.69 8.80 -17.05
C ALA A 236 -20.40 9.23 -15.74
N ALA A 237 -21.67 9.61 -15.87
CA ALA A 237 -22.55 10.08 -14.78
C ALA A 237 -22.74 9.09 -13.60
N GLY A 238 -22.22 7.86 -13.70
CA GLY A 238 -22.24 6.84 -12.64
C GLY A 238 -20.94 6.70 -11.82
N ALA A 239 -19.89 7.48 -12.14
CA ALA A 239 -18.61 7.49 -11.42
C ALA A 239 -18.53 8.54 -10.30
N GLN A 240 -19.48 9.49 -10.28
CA GLN A 240 -19.50 10.58 -9.29
C GLN A 240 -19.52 10.03 -7.87
N GLY A 241 -18.48 10.33 -7.11
CA GLY A 241 -18.39 10.00 -5.68
C GLY A 241 -17.83 8.61 -5.34
N ARG A 242 -17.27 7.87 -6.30
CA ARG A 242 -16.51 6.64 -6.00
C ARG A 242 -15.05 6.92 -5.64
N TRP A 243 -14.48 8.01 -6.14
CA TRP A 243 -13.09 8.36 -5.93
C TRP A 243 -12.95 9.65 -5.13
N GLU A 244 -12.13 9.59 -4.09
CA GLU A 244 -11.69 10.77 -3.36
C GLU A 244 -10.17 10.74 -3.17
N ILE A 245 -9.55 11.92 -3.22
CA ILE A 245 -8.26 12.16 -2.60
C ILE A 245 -8.54 12.78 -1.23
N VAL A 246 -7.95 12.18 -0.20
CA VAL A 246 -7.99 12.69 1.17
C VAL A 246 -6.56 13.03 1.56
N ARG A 247 -6.29 14.32 1.74
CA ARG A 247 -4.97 14.78 2.17
C ARG A 247 -4.86 14.72 3.69
N VAL A 248 -3.80 14.10 4.19
CA VAL A 248 -3.60 13.86 5.62
C VAL A 248 -2.26 14.40 6.12
N ARG A 249 -2.24 14.88 7.36
CA ARG A 249 -1.02 15.19 8.13
C ARG A 249 -0.89 14.18 9.25
N PHE A 250 0.28 13.56 9.39
CA PHE A 250 0.56 12.67 10.51
C PHE A 250 1.02 13.46 11.73
N ASN A 251 0.52 13.10 12.91
CA ASN A 251 0.83 13.77 14.18
C ASN A 251 2.00 13.09 14.92
N HIS A 252 2.85 12.38 14.17
CA HIS A 252 4.04 11.70 14.63
C HIS A 252 5.17 11.93 13.62
N ASN A 253 6.42 11.76 14.06
CA ASN A 253 7.60 12.14 13.29
C ASN A 253 8.50 10.94 12.98
N PRO A 254 9.25 10.99 11.87
CA PRO A 254 10.36 10.06 11.64
C PRO A 254 11.43 10.17 12.73
N ARG A 255 12.24 9.12 12.87
CA ARG A 255 13.45 9.21 13.67
C ARG A 255 14.50 10.09 12.96
N PRO A 256 15.38 10.79 13.70
CA PRO A 256 16.42 11.63 13.08
C PRO A 256 17.32 10.89 12.09
N ASP A 257 17.61 9.60 12.33
CA ASP A 257 18.41 8.77 11.43
C ASP A 257 17.67 8.38 10.13
N GLN A 258 16.34 8.26 10.18
CA GLN A 258 15.52 8.08 8.98
C GLN A 258 15.51 9.36 8.13
N GLU A 259 15.36 10.53 8.74
CA GLU A 259 15.41 11.82 8.03
C GLU A 259 16.76 12.04 7.35
N ALA A 260 17.86 11.84 8.08
CA ALA A 260 19.20 11.97 7.56
C ALA A 260 19.46 10.99 6.39
N ALA A 261 19.01 9.74 6.51
CA ALA A 261 19.17 8.73 5.47
C ALA A 261 18.35 9.03 4.20
N VAL A 262 17.15 9.58 4.34
CA VAL A 262 16.33 10.01 3.19
C VAL A 262 16.96 11.21 2.49
N ALA A 263 17.47 12.20 3.24
CA ALA A 263 18.16 13.34 2.67
C ALA A 263 19.40 12.91 1.87
N ALA A 264 20.27 12.08 2.47
CA ALA A 264 21.46 11.56 1.81
C ALA A 264 21.15 10.78 0.51
N HIS A 265 20.06 10.02 0.50
CA HIS A 265 19.67 9.24 -0.67
C HIS A 265 19.12 10.11 -1.82
N ARG A 266 18.46 11.24 -1.50
CA ARG A 266 18.03 12.22 -2.51
C ARG A 266 19.23 12.88 -3.18
N ASP A 267 20.22 13.27 -2.40
CA ASP A 267 21.44 13.92 -2.92
C ASP A 267 22.21 12.99 -3.87
N SER A 268 22.27 11.68 -3.57
CA SER A 268 22.92 10.67 -4.43
C SER A 268 22.25 10.43 -5.79
N ARG A 269 21.03 10.95 -6.01
CA ARG A 269 20.30 10.81 -7.28
C ARG A 269 20.42 12.02 -8.20
N ASN A 270 20.82 13.16 -7.66
CA ASN A 270 20.91 14.43 -8.37
C ASN A 270 22.34 14.82 -8.76
N GLY A 271 23.34 14.07 -8.29
CA GLY A 271 24.74 14.16 -8.73
C GLY A 271 25.05 13.09 -9.77
#